data_AF-A0A3D1IS37-F1
#
_entry.id   AF-A0A3D1IS37-F1
#
_cell.length_a   1.000
_cell.length_b   1.000
_cell.length_c   1.000
_cell.angle_alpha   90.00
_cell.angle_beta   90.00
_cell.angle_gamma   90.00
#
_symmetry.space_group_name_H-M   'P 1'
#
loop_
_entity.id
_entity.type
_entity.pdbx_description
1 polymer ?
#
loop_
_entity_poly.entity_id
_entity_poly.type
_entity_poly.pdbx_seq_one_letter_code
_entity_poly.pdbx_strand_id
1 'polypeptide(L)'
;MTVLHILGVDLAWGYKNPDGICSISIKSGKACLEQIGLSKGDFQLTEWIQNYVDQGSVLAMFDAPLICRNKTGSRPVDRASHRLFGKYKAGCYPVNQQLCKRPL
;
A
#
# COMPACT_ATOMS: atom_id res chain seq x y z
N MET A 1 16.52 -0.49 23.69
CA MET A 1 16.64 -0.79 22.25
C MET A 1 15.33 -0.39 21.59
N THR A 2 15.38 0.55 20.65
CA THR A 2 14.20 1.05 19.93
C THR A 2 13.58 -0.07 19.08
N VAL A 3 12.26 -0.14 19.05
CA VAL A 3 11.52 -1.05 18.17
C VAL A 3 11.20 -0.29 16.87
N LEU A 4 11.40 -0.96 15.74
CA LEU A 4 10.95 -0.48 14.43
C LEU A 4 9.73 -1.29 14.01
N HIS A 5 8.61 -0.64 13.73
CA HIS A 5 7.44 -1.26 13.12
C HIS A 5 7.51 -1.05 11.60
N ILE A 6 7.40 -2.12 10.83
CA ILE A 6 7.26 -2.07 9.38
C ILE A 6 5.83 -2.47 9.03
N LEU A 7 5.15 -1.58 8.31
CA LEU A 7 3.77 -1.78 7.86
C LEU A 7 3.79 -2.02 6.36
N GLY A 8 3.29 -3.16 5.91
CA GLY A 8 3.08 -3.48 4.49
C GLY A 8 1.61 -3.34 4.13
N VAL A 9 1.32 -2.61 3.06
CA VAL A 9 -0.03 -2.39 2.54
C VAL A 9 -0.09 -2.79 1.07
N ASP A 10 -0.83 -3.86 0.77
CA ASP A 10 -1.27 -4.19 -0.60
C ASP A 10 -2.53 -3.37 -0.89
N LEU A 11 -2.36 -2.28 -1.63
CA LEU A 11 -3.36 -1.23 -1.73
C LEU A 11 -4.31 -1.50 -2.88
N ALA A 12 -5.57 -1.77 -2.54
CA ALA A 12 -6.67 -2.01 -3.48
C ALA A 12 -7.61 -0.80 -3.63
N TRP A 13 -7.33 0.31 -2.93
CA TRP A 13 -8.10 1.57 -2.93
C TRP A 13 -9.58 1.38 -2.57
N GLY A 14 -9.94 0.28 -1.92
CA GLY A 14 -11.29 -0.23 -2.06
C GLY A 14 -12.12 -0.22 -0.78
N TYR A 15 -13.30 0.36 -0.93
CA TYR A 15 -14.52 -0.17 -0.30
C TYR A 15 -15.01 -1.44 -1.02
N LYS A 16 -14.76 -1.56 -2.34
CA LYS A 16 -15.15 -2.74 -3.13
C LYS A 16 -14.23 -3.93 -2.86
N ASN A 17 -12.91 -3.70 -2.93
CA ASN A 17 -11.89 -4.70 -2.64
C ASN A 17 -11.08 -4.21 -1.44
N PRO A 18 -10.99 -4.95 -0.33
CA PRO A 18 -10.20 -4.51 0.82
C PRO A 18 -8.71 -4.41 0.47
N ASP A 19 -8.01 -3.51 1.13
CA ASP A 19 -6.55 -3.49 1.14
C ASP A 19 -6.02 -4.61 2.04
N GLY A 20 -4.95 -5.27 1.62
CA GLY A 20 -4.20 -6.21 2.45
C GLY A 20 -3.26 -5.45 3.37
N ILE A 21 -3.26 -5.76 4.66
CA ILE A 21 -2.39 -5.11 5.65
C ILE A 21 -1.58 -6.14 6.44
N CYS A 22 -0.34 -5.80 6.73
CA CYS A 22 0.58 -6.61 7.53
C CYS A 22 1.50 -5.71 8.35
N SER A 23 1.74 -6.03 9.61
CA SER A 23 2.73 -5.36 10.45
C SER A 23 3.71 -6.34 11.06
N ILE A 24 4.97 -5.93 11.07
CA ILE A 24 6.05 -6.64 11.75
C ILE A 24 6.80 -5.67 12.67
N SER A 25 7.27 -6.14 13.81
CA SER A 25 8.24 -5.42 14.63
C SER A 25 9.63 -5.98 14.48
N ILE A 26 10.63 -5.10 14.45
CA ILE A 26 12.05 -5.43 14.47
C ILE A 26 12.63 -4.94 15.79
N LYS A 27 13.18 -5.88 16.57
CA LYS A 27 13.87 -5.61 17.82
C LYS A 27 15.08 -6.52 17.96
N SER A 28 16.25 -5.95 18.22
CA SER A 28 17.49 -6.72 18.43
C SER A 28 17.82 -7.67 17.27
N GLY A 29 17.57 -7.24 16.03
CA GLY A 29 17.80 -8.03 14.82
C GLY A 29 16.81 -9.17 14.56
N LYS A 30 15.74 -9.28 15.37
CA LYS A 30 14.67 -10.26 15.17
C LYS A 30 13.41 -9.57 14.68
N ALA A 31 12.75 -10.20 13.70
CA ALA A 31 11.45 -9.78 13.20
C ALA A 31 10.34 -10.65 13.83
N CYS A 32 9.25 -10.01 14.26
CA CYS A 32 8.05 -10.67 14.76
C CYS A 32 6.85 -10.19 13.96
N LEU A 33 6.00 -11.11 13.52
CA LEU A 33 4.71 -10.77 12.94
C LEU A 33 3.78 -10.26 14.05
N GLU A 34 3.14 -9.11 13.83
CA GLU A 34 2.23 -8.50 14.81
C GLU A 34 0.78 -8.64 14.38
N GLN A 35 0.46 -8.28 13.13
CA GLN A 35 -0.90 -8.35 12.60
C GLN A 35 -0.89 -8.66 11.10
N ILE A 36 -1.91 -9.39 10.66
CA ILE A 36 -2.31 -9.53 9.26
C ILE A 36 -3.82 -9.28 9.20
N GLY A 37 -4.29 -8.57 8.19
CA GLY A 37 -5.72 -8.31 8.06
C GLY A 37 -6.10 -7.68 6.73
N LEU A 38 -7.33 -7.20 6.72
CA LEU A 38 -7.95 -6.52 5.60
C LEU A 38 -8.53 -5.19 6.10
N SER A 39 -8.22 -4.09 5.42
CA SER A 39 -8.86 -2.78 5.65
C SER A 39 -9.78 -2.40 4.49
N LYS A 40 -10.92 -1.80 4.78
CA LYS A 40 -11.90 -1.33 3.81
C LYS A 40 -11.96 0.18 3.85
N GLY A 41 -11.35 0.80 2.84
CA GLY A 41 -11.33 2.25 2.69
C GLY A 41 -10.38 2.99 3.64
N ASP A 42 -10.30 4.29 3.42
CA ASP A 42 -9.25 5.15 3.97
C ASP A 42 -9.35 5.31 5.48
N PHE A 43 -10.57 5.36 6.02
CA PHE A 43 -10.79 5.47 7.46
C PHE A 43 -10.17 4.28 8.21
N GLN A 44 -10.52 3.05 7.83
CA GLN A 44 -10.02 1.85 8.50
C GLN A 44 -8.50 1.68 8.29
N LEU A 45 -8.01 1.98 7.08
CA LEU A 45 -6.57 1.90 6.79
C LEU A 45 -5.78 2.92 7.63
N THR A 46 -6.27 4.16 7.74
CA THR A 46 -5.61 5.22 8.51
C THR A 46 -5.66 4.93 10.00
N GLU A 47 -6.80 4.49 10.53
CA GLU A 47 -6.93 4.06 11.92
C GLU A 47 -5.95 2.91 12.24
N TRP A 48 -5.84 1.93 11.36
CA TRP A 48 -4.88 0.84 11.52
C TRP A 48 -3.42 1.32 11.55
N ILE A 49 -3.03 2.24 10.66
CA ILE A 49 -1.67 2.84 10.67
C ILE A 49 -1.45 3.67 11.94
N GLN A 50 -2.44 4.45 12.36
CA GLN A 50 -2.35 5.36 13.50
C GLN A 50 -2.04 4.62 14.81
N ASN A 51 -2.51 3.37 14.94
CA ASN A 51 -2.19 2.52 16.08
C ASN A 51 -0.67 2.36 16.30
N TYR A 52 0.17 2.51 15.27
CA TYR A 52 1.62 2.34 15.36
C TYR A 52 2.39 3.64 15.56
N VAL A 53 1.83 4.80 15.17
CA VAL A 53 2.55 6.09 15.08
C VAL A 53 3.14 6.52 16.43
N ASP A 54 2.48 6.15 17.53
CA ASP A 54 2.91 6.50 18.89
C ASP A 54 3.75 5.41 19.59
N GLN A 55 4.02 4.28 18.93
CA GLN A 55 4.69 3.11 19.54
C GLN A 55 6.21 3.05 19.30
N GLY A 56 6.76 3.92 18.46
CA GLY A 56 8.19 3.94 18.13
C GLY A 56 8.47 4.44 16.72
N SER A 57 9.54 3.93 16.11
CA SER A 57 9.82 4.23 14.70
C SER A 57 8.93 3.39 13.80
N VAL A 58 8.29 4.02 12.81
CA VAL A 58 7.38 3.34 11.87
C VAL A 58 7.86 3.57 10.44
N LEU A 59 7.89 2.50 9.65
CA LEU A 59 8.10 2.53 8.20
C LEU A 59 6.89 1.89 7.51
N ALA A 60 6.07 2.69 6.85
CA ALA A 60 4.96 2.20 6.04
C ALA A 60 5.36 2.06 4.57
N MET A 61 5.02 0.92 3.99
CA MET A 61 5.31 0.56 2.61
C MET A 61 3.99 0.22 1.90
N PHE A 62 3.78 0.84 0.74
CA PHE A 62 2.55 0.68 -0.03
C PHE A 62 2.86 0.07 -1.40
N ASP A 63 2.23 -1.05 -1.71
CA ASP A 63 2.26 -1.66 -3.04
C ASP A 63 1.15 -1.09 -3.91
N ALA A 64 1.25 0.21 -4.19
CA ALA A 64 0.61 0.91 -5.30
C ALA A 64 0.87 2.43 -5.19
N PRO A 65 0.54 3.21 -6.23
CA PRO A 65 0.55 4.66 -6.12
C PRO A 65 -0.51 5.20 -5.16
N LEU A 66 -0.06 6.02 -4.21
CA LEU A 66 -0.95 6.78 -3.33
C LEU A 66 -1.65 7.94 -4.07
N ILE A 67 -1.01 8.50 -5.10
CA ILE A 67 -1.48 9.68 -5.82
C ILE A 67 -1.85 9.31 -7.27
N CYS A 68 -3.14 9.41 -7.58
CA CYS A 68 -3.72 9.14 -8.90
C CYS A 68 -4.16 10.47 -9.58
N ARG A 69 -3.25 11.14 -10.29
CA ARG A 69 -3.55 12.49 -10.85
C ARG A 69 -4.37 12.47 -12.14
N ASN A 70 -4.18 11.47 -12.99
CA ASN A 70 -4.88 11.38 -14.27
C ASN A 70 -6.31 10.87 -14.06
N LYS A 71 -7.25 11.49 -14.77
CA LYS A 71 -8.66 11.10 -14.75
C LYS A 71 -8.87 9.69 -15.31
N THR A 72 -8.20 9.38 -16.43
CA THR A 72 -8.30 8.09 -17.14
C THR A 72 -6.94 7.66 -17.71
N GLY A 73 -6.87 6.46 -18.29
CA GLY A 73 -5.69 5.92 -18.96
C GLY A 73 -4.53 5.59 -18.02
N SER A 74 -3.34 5.41 -18.60
CA SER A 74 -2.09 5.07 -17.89
C SER A 74 -1.17 6.28 -17.81
N ARG A 75 -0.39 6.42 -16.73
CA ARG A 75 0.68 7.43 -16.66
C ARG A 75 1.81 7.06 -17.63
N PRO A 76 2.66 8.01 -18.06
CA PRO A 76 3.80 7.70 -18.92
C PRO A 76 4.70 6.60 -18.36
N VAL A 77 4.94 6.60 -17.04
CA VAL A 77 5.72 5.56 -16.36
C VAL A 77 5.05 4.18 -16.42
N ASP A 78 3.73 4.10 -16.20
CA ASP A 78 3.00 2.83 -16.27
C ASP A 78 3.08 2.22 -17.66
N ARG A 79 2.95 3.07 -18.71
CA ARG A 79 3.07 2.63 -20.10
C ARG A 79 4.49 2.13 -20.41
N ALA A 80 5.51 2.84 -19.93
CA ALA A 80 6.90 2.44 -20.12
C ALA A 80 7.19 1.11 -19.43
N SER A 81 6.77 0.95 -18.17
CA SER A 81 6.90 -0.30 -17.42
C SER A 81 6.16 -1.45 -18.10
N HIS A 82 4.92 -1.23 -18.54
CA HIS A 82 4.16 -2.26 -19.24
C HIS A 82 4.81 -2.66 -20.58
N ARG A 83 5.33 -1.68 -21.35
CA ARG A 83 6.06 -1.95 -22.59
C ARG A 83 7.32 -2.79 -22.37
N LEU A 84 8.10 -2.48 -21.32
CA LEU A 84 9.37 -3.16 -21.04
C LEU A 84 9.19 -4.53 -20.38
N PHE A 85 8.23 -4.64 -19.45
CA PHE A 85 8.11 -5.77 -18.54
C PHE A 85 6.82 -6.59 -18.70
N GLY A 86 5.86 -6.13 -19.51
CA GLY A 86 4.57 -6.78 -19.71
C GLY A 86 4.67 -8.23 -20.20
N LYS A 87 5.63 -8.52 -21.11
CA LYS A 87 5.91 -9.89 -21.58
C LYS A 87 6.36 -10.86 -20.48
N TYR A 88 6.84 -10.34 -19.36
CA TYR A 88 7.24 -11.10 -18.17
C TYR A 88 6.18 -11.12 -17.07
N LYS A 89 4.96 -10.62 -17.35
CA LYS A 89 3.90 -10.43 -16.35
C LYS A 89 4.30 -9.49 -15.20
N ALA A 90 5.22 -8.56 -15.46
CA ALA A 90 5.69 -7.53 -14.52
C ALA A 90 5.35 -6.10 -14.98
N GLY A 91 4.34 -5.97 -15.86
CA GLY A 91 3.84 -4.67 -16.29
C GLY A 91 2.93 -4.02 -15.25
N CYS A 92 2.88 -2.69 -15.23
CA CYS A 92 1.97 -1.95 -14.35
C CYS A 92 0.59 -1.81 -15.00
N TYR A 93 -0.46 -2.00 -14.19
CA TYR A 93 -1.82 -1.65 -14.60
C TYR A 93 -2.04 -0.13 -14.57
N PRO A 94 -3.00 0.40 -15.34
CA PRO A 94 -3.33 1.82 -15.29
C PRO A 94 -3.83 2.22 -13.90
N VAL A 95 -3.21 3.25 -13.33
CA VAL A 95 -3.64 3.84 -12.05
C VAL A 95 -4.21 5.23 -12.36
N ASN A 96 -5.50 5.41 -12.10
CA ASN A 96 -6.24 6.64 -12.43
C ASN A 96 -7.49 6.79 -11.55
N GLN A 97 -8.10 7.97 -11.55
CA GLN A 97 -9.24 8.29 -10.69
C GLN A 97 -10.50 7.45 -10.96
N GLN A 98 -10.67 6.88 -12.16
CA GLN A 98 -11.81 6.01 -12.47
C GLN A 98 -11.65 4.58 -11.94
N LEU A 99 -10.44 4.03 -12.00
CA LEU A 99 -10.13 2.67 -11.57
C LEU A 99 -9.79 2.61 -10.06
N CYS A 100 -9.04 3.60 -9.58
CA CYS A 100 -8.54 3.70 -8.21
C CYS A 100 -9.39 4.71 -7.43
N LYS A 101 -10.70 4.46 -7.36
CA LYS A 101 -11.64 5.33 -6.64
C LYS A 101 -11.43 5.23 -5.14
N ARG A 102 -10.72 6.19 -4.56
CA ARG A 102 -10.80 6.43 -3.11
C ARG A 102 -11.97 7.38 -2.85
N PRO A 103 -12.87 7.07 -1.92
CA PRO A 103 -13.69 8.12 -1.34
C PRO A 103 -12.75 9.01 -0.53
N LEU A 104 -12.66 10.28 -0.94
CA LEU A 104 -12.12 11.34 -0.09
C LEU A 104 -13.09 11.58 1.07
#